data_AF-A0A060ULC3-F1
#
_entry.id   AF-A0A060ULC3-F1
#
_cell.length_a   1.000
_cell.length_b   1.000
_cell.length_c   1.000
_cell.angle_alpha   90.00
_cell.angle_beta   90.00
_cell.angle_gamma   90.00
#
_symmetry.space_group_name_H-M   'P 1'
#
loop_
_entity.id
_entity.type
_entity.pdbx_description
1 polymer ?
#
loop_
_entity_poly.entity_id
_entity_poly.type
_entity_poly.pdbx_seq_one_letter_code
_entity_poly.pdbx_strand_id
1 'polypeptide(L)'
;MHVDADNRVLNEDAHARQCALLQTINQRNLGYFEQELLKLDAWADDLKLGLEQEIKSIDVEIKDVRRLAATSPTVEGKLSWQKKQRELEARRGKLRRDLFARQDEVEAQHNDLITQFEGQLQQQVEEHTPFTFEWELK
;
A
#
# COMPACT_ATOMS: atom_id res chain seq x y z
N MET A 1 52.91 -10.31 -18.61
CA MET A 1 52.08 -10.20 -19.83
C MET A 1 51.03 -11.29 -19.95
N HIS A 2 51.33 -12.59 -19.71
CA HIS A 2 50.29 -13.65 -19.73
C HIS A 2 49.43 -13.67 -18.45
N VAL A 3 50.05 -13.48 -17.28
CA VAL A 3 49.36 -13.44 -15.96
C VAL A 3 48.38 -12.27 -15.84
N ASP A 4 48.70 -11.12 -16.46
CA ASP A 4 47.83 -9.93 -16.45
C ASP A 4 46.55 -10.13 -17.27
N ALA A 5 46.62 -10.95 -18.32
CA ALA A 5 45.48 -11.28 -19.17
C ALA A 5 44.54 -12.27 -18.48
N ASP A 6 45.07 -13.29 -17.81
CA ASP A 6 44.26 -14.26 -17.04
C ASP A 6 43.55 -13.61 -15.85
N ASN A 7 44.23 -12.69 -15.15
CA ASN A 7 43.63 -11.96 -14.03
C ASN A 7 42.51 -11.02 -14.50
N ARG A 8 42.69 -10.41 -15.68
CA ARG A 8 41.66 -9.58 -16.31
C ARG A 8 40.43 -10.39 -16.73
N VAL A 9 40.61 -11.57 -17.33
CA VAL A 9 39.50 -12.47 -17.72
C VAL A 9 38.72 -12.97 -16.50
N LEU A 10 39.43 -13.33 -15.42
CA LEU A 10 38.80 -13.73 -14.15
C LEU A 10 37.97 -12.59 -13.53
N ASN A 11 38.49 -11.37 -13.56
CA ASN A 11 37.80 -10.21 -13.03
C ASN A 11 36.57 -9.84 -13.88
N GLU A 12 36.68 -9.92 -15.22
CA GLU A 12 35.55 -9.73 -16.15
C GLU A 12 34.45 -10.79 -15.94
N ASP A 13 34.79 -12.06 -15.74
CA ASP A 13 33.82 -13.14 -15.45
C ASP A 13 33.16 -12.97 -14.06
N ALA A 14 33.94 -12.60 -13.03
CA ALA A 14 33.41 -12.31 -11.70
C ALA A 14 32.39 -11.15 -11.74
N HIS A 15 32.74 -10.06 -12.42
CA HIS A 15 31.87 -8.91 -12.59
C HIS A 15 30.59 -9.27 -13.38
N ALA A 16 30.71 -10.07 -14.45
CA ALA A 16 29.55 -10.51 -15.22
C ALA A 16 28.56 -11.34 -14.38
N ARG A 17 29.07 -12.25 -13.54
CA ARG A 17 28.24 -13.07 -12.63
C ARG A 17 27.59 -12.22 -11.54
N GLN A 18 28.30 -11.24 -11.00
CA GLN A 18 27.77 -10.29 -10.03
C GLN A 18 26.63 -9.47 -10.64
N CYS A 19 26.80 -8.92 -11.85
CA CYS A 19 25.74 -8.22 -12.56
C CYS A 19 24.51 -9.10 -12.80
N ALA A 20 24.70 -10.35 -13.25
CA ALA A 20 23.58 -11.27 -13.49
C ALA A 20 22.81 -11.63 -12.21
N LEU A 21 23.53 -11.81 -11.09
CA LEU A 21 22.93 -12.05 -9.79
C LEU A 21 22.13 -10.85 -9.31
N LEU A 22 22.70 -9.64 -9.38
CA LEU A 22 22.03 -8.40 -9.02
C LEU A 22 20.78 -8.16 -9.87
N GLN A 23 20.83 -8.43 -11.18
CA GLN A 23 19.65 -8.35 -12.04
C GLN A 23 18.54 -9.32 -11.60
N THR A 24 18.90 -10.55 -11.27
CA THR A 24 17.93 -11.56 -10.81
C THR A 24 17.28 -11.16 -9.48
N ILE A 25 18.06 -10.61 -8.56
CA ILE A 25 17.56 -10.13 -7.27
C ILE A 25 16.61 -8.94 -7.47
N ASN A 26 17.00 -7.96 -8.28
CA ASN A 26 16.17 -6.80 -8.59
C ASN A 26 14.83 -7.21 -9.23
N GLN A 27 14.86 -8.16 -10.16
CA GLN A 27 13.64 -8.64 -10.81
C GLN A 27 12.68 -9.33 -9.83
N ARG A 28 13.21 -10.11 -8.88
CA ARG A 28 12.39 -10.72 -7.82
C ARG A 28 11.81 -9.68 -6.88
N ASN A 29 12.63 -8.70 -6.47
CA ASN A 29 12.19 -7.62 -5.59
C ASN A 29 11.09 -6.78 -6.23
N LEU A 30 11.22 -6.46 -7.52
CA LEU A 30 10.17 -5.78 -8.27
C LEU A 30 8.87 -6.59 -8.27
N GLY A 31 8.95 -7.90 -8.52
CA GLY A 31 7.77 -8.77 -8.50
C GLY A 31 7.08 -8.84 -7.12
N TYR A 32 7.85 -8.86 -6.03
CA TYR A 32 7.28 -8.80 -4.67
C TYR A 32 6.62 -7.45 -4.40
N PHE A 33 7.25 -6.36 -4.82
CA PHE A 33 6.73 -5.00 -4.66
C PHE A 33 5.41 -4.80 -5.42
N GLU A 34 5.35 -5.19 -6.69
CA GLU A 34 4.14 -5.13 -7.51
C GLU A 34 2.99 -5.93 -6.87
N GLN A 35 3.27 -7.11 -6.30
CA GLN A 35 2.27 -7.91 -5.60
C GLN A 35 1.74 -7.22 -4.35
N GLU A 36 2.60 -6.57 -3.57
CA GLU A 36 2.18 -5.89 -2.34
C GLU A 36 1.38 -4.62 -2.64
N LEU A 37 1.75 -3.87 -3.68
CA LEU A 37 0.93 -2.76 -4.20
C LEU A 37 -0.45 -3.24 -4.64
N LEU A 38 -0.53 -4.30 -5.45
CA LEU A 38 -1.81 -4.83 -5.92
C LEU A 38 -2.73 -5.26 -4.77
N LYS A 39 -2.17 -5.84 -3.71
CA LYS A 39 -2.95 -6.19 -2.52
C LYS A 39 -3.45 -4.95 -1.78
N LEU A 40 -2.60 -3.94 -1.62
CA LEU A 40 -2.96 -2.69 -0.96
C LEU A 40 -4.09 -1.99 -1.72
N ASP A 41 -3.97 -1.89 -3.05
CA ASP A 41 -4.99 -1.29 -3.92
C ASP A 41 -6.32 -2.05 -3.85
N ALA A 42 -6.28 -3.38 -3.97
CA ALA A 42 -7.48 -4.21 -3.89
C ALA A 42 -8.18 -4.07 -2.52
N TRP A 43 -7.40 -4.08 -1.44
CA TRP A 43 -7.93 -3.87 -0.09
C TRP A 43 -8.53 -2.47 0.08
N ALA A 44 -7.89 -1.44 -0.47
CA ALA A 44 -8.39 -0.07 -0.45
C ALA A 44 -9.73 0.04 -1.20
N ASP A 45 -9.85 -0.60 -2.36
CA ASP A 45 -11.08 -0.64 -3.14
C ASP A 45 -12.21 -1.36 -2.39
N ASP A 46 -11.94 -2.51 -1.78
CA ASP A 46 -12.92 -3.25 -0.99
C ASP A 46 -13.42 -2.42 0.21
N LEU A 47 -12.49 -1.78 0.92
CA LEU A 47 -12.81 -0.93 2.08
C LEU A 47 -13.65 0.29 1.66
N LYS A 48 -13.25 0.96 0.58
CA LYS A 48 -13.98 2.09 0.00
C LYS A 48 -15.40 1.68 -0.39
N LEU A 49 -15.55 0.57 -1.10
CA LEU A 49 -16.83 0.04 -1.51
C LEU A 49 -17.73 -0.25 -0.30
N GLY A 50 -17.18 -0.87 0.75
CA GLY A 50 -17.91 -1.14 1.99
C GLY A 50 -18.44 0.14 2.66
N LEU A 51 -17.60 1.17 2.79
CA LEU A 51 -18.00 2.46 3.36
C LEU A 51 -19.04 3.19 2.50
N GLU A 52 -18.88 3.18 1.17
CA GLU A 52 -19.87 3.76 0.25
C GLU A 52 -21.23 3.06 0.33
N GLN A 53 -21.24 1.73 0.45
CA GLN A 53 -22.46 0.95 0.64
C GLN A 53 -23.14 1.27 1.98
N GLU A 54 -22.37 1.40 3.06
CA GLU A 54 -22.90 1.78 4.37
C GLU A 54 -23.49 3.19 4.35
N ILE A 55 -22.82 4.16 3.73
CA ILE A 55 -23.33 5.52 3.54
C ILE A 55 -24.65 5.50 2.75
N LYS A 56 -24.71 4.73 1.65
CA LYS A 56 -25.93 4.58 0.85
C LYS A 56 -27.07 3.96 1.66
N SER A 57 -26.77 2.95 2.47
CA SER A 57 -27.75 2.32 3.37
C SER A 57 -28.32 3.33 4.38
N ILE A 58 -27.48 4.15 4.99
CA ILE A 58 -27.93 5.21 5.91
C ILE A 58 -28.78 6.26 5.19
N ASP A 59 -28.42 6.65 3.97
CA ASP A 59 -29.23 7.60 3.19
C ASP A 59 -30.64 7.05 2.88
N VAL A 60 -30.78 5.74 2.68
CA VAL A 60 -32.09 5.07 2.56
C VAL A 60 -32.82 5.10 3.90
N GLU A 61 -32.16 4.75 5.01
CA GLU A 61 -32.77 4.75 6.34
C GLU A 61 -33.24 6.16 6.75
N ILE A 62 -32.48 7.21 6.42
CA ILE A 62 -32.88 8.62 6.64
C ILE A 62 -34.16 8.95 5.85
N LYS A 63 -34.27 8.50 4.59
CA LYS A 63 -35.48 8.73 3.78
C LYS A 63 -36.69 8.04 4.41
N ASP A 64 -36.52 6.81 4.88
CA ASP A 64 -37.58 6.05 5.55
C ASP A 64 -38.00 6.69 6.88
N VAL A 65 -37.05 7.10 7.71
CA VAL A 65 -37.33 7.82 8.96
C VAL A 65 -38.10 9.11 8.68
N ARG A 66 -37.72 9.89 7.66
CA ARG A 66 -38.46 11.11 7.27
C ARG A 66 -39.89 10.81 6.85
N ARG A 67 -40.10 9.72 6.09
CA ARG A 67 -41.44 9.27 5.68
C ARG A 67 -42.29 8.85 6.88
N LEU A 68 -41.73 8.08 7.82
CA LEU A 68 -42.43 7.65 9.03
C LEU A 68 -42.69 8.79 10.01
N ALA A 69 -41.80 9.77 10.08
CA ALA A 69 -41.99 10.99 10.87
C ALA A 69 -43.21 11.79 10.38
N ALA A 70 -43.36 11.90 9.05
CA ALA A 70 -44.46 12.64 8.43
C ALA A 70 -45.84 12.02 8.71
N THR A 71 -45.91 10.70 8.89
CA THR A 71 -47.16 9.98 9.18
C THR A 71 -47.43 9.78 10.67
N SER A 72 -46.53 10.23 11.55
CA SER A 72 -46.67 10.02 12.99
C SER A 72 -47.81 10.88 13.59
N PRO A 73 -48.77 10.27 14.31
CA PRO A 73 -49.93 10.97 14.85
C PRO A 73 -49.66 11.66 16.20
N THR A 74 -48.54 11.35 16.88
CA THR A 74 -48.22 11.85 18.23
C THR A 74 -46.98 12.74 18.22
N VAL A 75 -46.92 13.67 19.19
CA VAL A 75 -45.76 14.57 19.37
C VAL A 75 -44.54 13.75 19.84
N GLU A 76 -44.76 12.78 20.72
CA GLU A 76 -43.73 11.85 21.21
C GLU A 76 -43.15 11.01 20.07
N GLY A 77 -44.00 10.52 19.18
CA GLY A 77 -43.59 9.79 17.98
C GLY A 77 -42.75 10.67 17.06
N LYS A 78 -43.19 11.89 16.76
CA LYS A 78 -42.41 12.85 15.97
C LYS A 78 -41.05 13.16 16.60
N LEU A 79 -40.99 13.33 17.92
CA LEU A 79 -39.74 13.57 18.64
C LEU A 79 -38.78 12.37 18.55
N SER A 80 -39.29 11.13 18.68
CA SER A 80 -38.47 9.93 18.53
C SER A 80 -37.88 9.80 17.11
N TRP A 81 -38.67 10.10 16.08
CA TRP A 81 -38.19 10.08 14.70
C TRP A 81 -37.14 11.15 14.43
N GLN A 82 -37.32 12.35 14.99
CA GLN A 82 -36.33 13.43 14.87
C GLN A 82 -34.99 13.05 15.54
N LYS A 83 -35.03 12.40 16.71
CA LYS A 83 -33.82 11.89 17.38
C LYS A 83 -33.12 10.85 16.53
N LYS A 84 -33.85 9.86 16.03
CA LYS A 84 -33.32 8.80 15.15
C LYS A 84 -32.72 9.38 13.87
N GLN A 85 -33.36 10.37 13.26
CA GLN A 85 -32.83 11.06 12.07
C GLN A 85 -31.48 11.73 12.39
N ARG A 86 -31.37 12.44 13.52
CA ARG A 86 -30.12 13.11 13.93
C ARG A 86 -28.99 12.12 14.18
N GLU A 87 -29.29 10.96 14.78
CA GLU A 87 -28.31 9.87 14.97
C GLU A 87 -27.79 9.33 13.63
N LEU A 88 -28.68 9.10 12.66
CA LEU A 88 -28.31 8.64 11.33
C LEU A 88 -27.47 9.68 10.57
N GLU A 89 -27.85 10.95 10.65
CA GLU A 89 -27.08 12.05 10.05
C GLU A 89 -25.68 12.17 10.66
N ALA A 90 -25.56 11.99 11.98
CA ALA A 90 -24.27 11.97 12.67
C ALA A 90 -23.41 10.77 12.24
N ARG A 91 -24.01 9.57 12.13
CA ARG A 91 -23.32 8.36 11.66
C ARG A 91 -22.84 8.51 10.22
N ARG A 92 -23.69 9.03 9.32
CA ARG A 92 -23.31 9.35 7.94
C ARG A 92 -22.13 10.32 7.88
N GLY A 93 -22.17 11.38 8.70
CA GLY A 93 -21.09 12.36 8.78
C GLY A 93 -19.77 11.75 9.26
N LYS A 94 -19.83 10.80 10.20
CA LYS A 94 -18.66 10.04 10.65
C LYS A 94 -18.10 9.18 9.52
N LEU A 95 -18.92 8.35 8.88
CA LEU A 95 -18.47 7.48 7.78
C LEU A 95 -17.85 8.24 6.62
N ARG A 96 -18.38 9.43 6.28
CA ARG A 96 -17.76 10.29 5.26
C ARG A 96 -16.37 10.74 5.65
N ARG A 97 -16.16 11.13 6.92
CA ARG A 97 -14.81 11.49 7.41
C ARG A 97 -13.90 10.27 7.42
N ASP A 98 -14.41 9.13 7.86
CA ASP A 98 -13.65 7.88 7.88
C ASP A 98 -13.22 7.49 6.46
N LEU A 99 -14.11 7.65 5.45
CA LEU A 99 -13.78 7.43 4.05
C LEU A 99 -12.58 8.27 3.58
N PHE A 100 -12.58 9.57 3.87
CA PHE A 100 -11.46 10.45 3.51
C PHE A 100 -10.18 10.10 4.27
N ALA A 101 -10.27 9.89 5.59
CA ALA A 101 -9.12 9.51 6.40
C ALA A 101 -8.47 8.19 5.93
N ARG A 102 -9.27 7.24 5.46
CA ARG A 102 -8.77 5.98 4.89
C ARG A 102 -8.14 6.16 3.52
N GLN A 103 -8.66 7.06 2.69
CA GLN A 103 -8.02 7.43 1.42
C GLN A 103 -6.63 8.01 1.66
N ASP A 104 -6.52 8.93 2.62
CA ASP A 104 -5.23 9.52 3.01
C ASP A 104 -4.27 8.45 3.57
N GLU A 105 -4.78 7.49 4.36
CA GLU A 105 -3.98 6.37 4.91
C GLU A 105 -3.42 5.47 3.80
N VAL A 106 -4.22 5.12 2.80
CA VAL A 106 -3.79 4.30 1.66
C VAL A 106 -2.73 5.02 0.83
N GLU A 107 -2.94 6.32 0.57
CA GLU A 107 -1.96 7.13 -0.17
C GLU A 107 -0.63 7.24 0.59
N ALA A 108 -0.67 7.39 1.92
CA ALA A 108 0.51 7.37 2.76
C ALA A 108 1.25 6.02 2.69
N GLN A 109 0.52 4.89 2.79
CA GLN A 109 1.12 3.56 2.69
C GLN A 109 1.74 3.30 1.32
N HIS A 110 1.13 3.79 0.24
CA HIS A 110 1.70 3.73 -1.11
C HIS A 110 3.03 4.50 -1.20
N ASN A 111 3.08 5.70 -0.66
CA ASN A 111 4.31 6.51 -0.64
C ASN A 111 5.41 5.88 0.22
N ASP A 112 5.05 5.28 1.35
CA ASP A 112 5.98 4.55 2.21
C ASP A 112 6.57 3.32 1.50
N LEU A 113 5.75 2.59 0.74
CA LEU A 113 6.20 1.46 -0.08
C LEU A 113 7.19 1.90 -1.16
N ILE A 114 6.92 3.02 -1.85
CA ILE A 114 7.85 3.60 -2.84
C ILE A 114 9.19 3.95 -2.17
N THR A 115 9.15 4.65 -1.04
CA THR A 115 10.36 5.07 -0.32
C THR A 115 11.20 3.86 0.12
N GLN A 116 10.55 2.79 0.59
CA GLN A 116 11.23 1.54 0.95
C GLN A 116 11.88 0.87 -0.27
N PHE A 117 11.19 0.88 -1.42
CA PHE A 117 11.72 0.33 -2.66
C PHE A 117 12.96 1.10 -3.14
N GLU A 118 12.91 2.43 -3.12
CA GLU A 118 14.06 3.29 -3.45
C GLU A 118 15.27 3.01 -2.55
N GLY A 119 15.03 2.83 -1.24
CA GLY A 119 16.08 2.48 -0.28
C GLY A 119 16.71 1.11 -0.52
N GLN A 120 15.92 0.09 -0.81
CA GLN A 120 16.44 -1.25 -1.13
C GLN A 120 17.26 -1.27 -2.43
N LEU A 121 16.86 -0.45 -3.41
CA LEU A 121 17.61 -0.30 -4.66
C LEU A 121 19.01 0.31 -4.42
N GLN A 122 19.12 1.27 -3.49
CA GLN A 122 20.40 1.89 -3.12
C GLN A 122 21.29 0.93 -2.30
N GLN A 123 20.72 0.16 -1.36
CA GLN A 123 21.50 -0.67 -0.44
C GLN A 123 22.12 -1.91 -1.10
N GLN A 124 21.60 -2.37 -2.25
CA GLN A 124 22.17 -3.52 -2.97
C GLN A 124 23.49 -3.23 -3.71
N VAL A 125 23.98 -1.98 -3.72
CA VAL A 125 25.16 -1.55 -4.51
C VAL A 125 26.41 -1.29 -3.64
N GLU A 126 26.50 -1.87 -2.44
CA GLU A 126 27.74 -1.79 -1.63
C GLU A 126 28.67 -2.99 -1.90
N GLU A 127 29.80 -2.73 -2.57
CA GLU A 127 30.88 -3.70 -2.78
C GLU A 127 32.01 -3.47 -1.75
N HIS A 128 32.32 -4.50 -0.96
CA HIS A 128 33.45 -4.49 -0.03
C HIS A 128 34.40 -5.64 -0.38
N THR A 129 35.68 -5.34 -0.58
CA THR A 129 36.73 -6.36 -0.75
C THR A 129 37.31 -6.74 0.63
N PRO A 130 36.97 -7.91 1.21
CA PRO A 130 37.36 -8.24 2.59
C PRO A 130 38.82 -8.70 2.75
N PHE A 131 39.45 -9.23 1.70
CA PHE A 131 40.89 -9.56 1.66
C PHE A 131 41.32 -9.85 0.21
N THR A 132 42.62 -9.78 -0.04
CA THR A 132 43.26 -10.15 -1.32
C THR A 132 44.26 -11.27 -1.05
N PHE A 133 44.26 -12.32 -1.87
CA PHE A 133 45.25 -13.39 -1.79
C PHE A 133 46.32 -13.18 -2.86
N GLU A 134 47.59 -13.16 -2.45
CA GLU A 134 48.75 -13.25 -3.33
C GLU A 134 49.39 -14.62 -3.16
N TRP A 135 49.67 -15.28 -4.28
CA TRP A 135 50.37 -16.56 -4.31
C TRP A 135 51.54 -16.48 -5.28
N GLU A 136 52.67 -17.04 -4.87
CA GLU A 136 53.89 -17.17 -5.68
C GLU A 136 54.11 -18.65 -6.00
N LEU A 137 54.38 -18.97 -7.27
CA LEU A 137 54.66 -20.33 -7.71
C LEU A 137 56.18 -20.58 -7.63
N LYS A 138 56.59 -21.65 -6.96
CA LYS A 138 57.97 -22.16 -6.98
C LYS A 138 58.20 -23.10 -8.15
#